data_AF-A0AAJ2H047-F1
#
_entry.id   AF-A0AAJ2H047-F1
#
_cell.length_a   1.000
_cell.length_b   1.000
_cell.length_c   1.000
_cell.angle_alpha   90.00
_cell.angle_beta   90.00
_cell.angle_gamma   90.00
#
_symmetry.space_group_name_H-M   'P 1'
#
loop_
_entity.id
_entity.type
_entity.pdbx_description
1 polymer ?
#
loop_
_entity_poly.entity_id
_entity_poly.type
_entity_poly.pdbx_seq_one_letter_code
_entity_poly.pdbx_strand_id
1 'polypeptide(L)'
;MRIPGAATVRRAAWLAAASAIVPNVKRAPLLRRLGLRGMDDPFLCARISLAGQGQNLTSGPGCFVNGEVYIEGGPVRLGTNVYIGPRAMILTST
;
A
#
# COMPACT_ATOMS: atom_id res chain seq x y z
N MET A 1 -2.91 24.17 11.24
CA MET A 1 -1.89 24.80 10.36
C MET A 1 -1.46 23.81 9.28
N ARG A 2 -1.57 24.16 7.99
CA ARG A 2 -1.00 23.37 6.89
C ARG A 2 0.47 23.78 6.74
N ILE A 3 1.39 22.89 7.13
CA ILE A 3 2.83 23.12 6.90
C ILE A 3 3.07 23.01 5.38
N PRO A 4 3.59 24.05 4.72
CA PRO A 4 3.94 23.98 3.29
C PRO A 4 4.87 22.79 3.05
N GLY A 5 4.58 21.96 2.04
CA GLY A 5 5.42 20.82 1.68
C GLY A 5 5.20 19.53 2.49
N ALA A 6 4.35 19.52 3.53
CA ALA A 6 4.06 18.30 4.31
C ALA A 6 3.53 17.15 3.45
N ALA A 7 2.72 17.45 2.42
CA ALA A 7 2.25 16.45 1.47
C ALA A 7 3.39 15.86 0.63
N THR A 8 4.35 16.70 0.20
CA THR A 8 5.53 16.27 -0.56
C THR A 8 6.45 15.39 0.28
N VAL A 9 6.72 15.78 1.53
CA VAL A 9 7.52 14.99 2.47
C VAL A 9 6.86 13.64 2.74
N ARG A 10 5.55 13.62 3.01
CA ARG A 10 4.81 12.37 3.19
C ARG A 10 4.86 11.48 1.95
N ARG A 11 4.75 12.06 0.75
CA ARG A 11 4.87 11.32 -0.51
C ARG A 11 6.26 10.74 -0.70
N ALA A 12 7.31 11.50 -0.43
CA ALA A 12 8.69 11.00 -0.51
C ALA A 12 8.94 9.86 0.49
N ALA A 13 8.49 10.04 1.74
CA ALA A 13 8.57 8.99 2.76
C ALA A 13 7.80 7.72 2.34
N TRP A 14 6.63 7.89 1.71
CA TRP A 14 5.84 6.76 1.18
C TRP A 14 6.60 6.00 0.11
N LEU A 15 7.20 6.71 -0.86
CA LEU A 15 7.99 6.09 -1.93
C LEU A 15 9.21 5.34 -1.37
N ALA A 16 9.90 5.94 -0.38
CA ALA A 16 11.00 5.28 0.31
C ALA A 16 10.53 4.02 1.05
N ALA A 17 9.40 4.08 1.74
CA ALA A 17 8.79 2.94 2.44
C ALA A 17 8.38 1.80 1.50
N ALA A 18 7.87 2.14 0.32
CA ALA A 18 7.50 1.17 -0.71
C ALA A 18 8.71 0.59 -1.46
N SER A 19 9.90 1.21 -1.38
CA SER A 19 11.09 0.76 -2.12
C SER A 19 11.59 -0.64 -1.72
N ALA A 20 12.48 -1.21 -2.55
CA ALA A 20 13.14 -2.49 -2.27
C ALA A 20 14.14 -2.45 -1.10
N ILE A 21 14.51 -1.25 -0.63
CA ILE A 21 15.46 -1.08 0.49
C ILE A 21 14.80 -1.49 1.82
N VAL A 22 13.49 -1.30 1.96
CA VAL A 22 12.77 -1.66 3.17
C VAL A 22 12.45 -3.16 3.19
N PRO A 23 12.80 -3.92 4.25
CA PRO A 23 12.41 -5.32 4.35
C PRO A 23 10.89 -5.51 4.38
N ASN A 24 10.38 -6.57 3.76
CA ASN A 24 8.93 -6.83 3.63
C ASN A 24 8.19 -6.82 4.97
N VAL A 25 8.76 -7.48 5.98
CA VAL A 25 8.19 -7.55 7.35
C VAL A 25 8.04 -6.17 8.01
N LYS A 26 8.88 -5.20 7.63
CA LYS A 26 8.85 -3.83 8.17
C LYS A 26 8.03 -2.87 7.32
N ARG A 27 7.68 -3.23 6.08
CA ARG A 27 7.02 -2.33 5.11
C ARG A 27 5.62 -1.93 5.54
N ALA A 28 4.75 -2.90 5.85
CA ALA A 28 3.38 -2.59 6.25
C ALA A 28 3.31 -1.72 7.53
N PRO A 29 4.06 -2.03 8.61
CA PRO A 29 4.13 -1.15 9.77
C PRO A 29 4.61 0.28 9.44
N LEU A 30 5.61 0.42 8.56
CA LEU A 30 6.13 1.71 8.13
C LEU A 30 5.09 2.50 7.31
N LEU A 31 4.43 1.86 6.35
CA LEU A 31 3.39 2.48 5.52
C LEU A 31 2.17 2.89 6.35
N ARG A 32 1.80 2.14 7.40
CA ARG A 32 0.74 2.54 8.34
C ARG A 32 1.04 3.87 9.02
N ARG A 33 2.29 4.08 9.45
CA ARG A 33 2.73 5.39 10.01
C ARG A 33 2.63 6.53 9.00
N LEU A 34 2.64 6.22 7.70
CA LEU A 34 2.53 7.18 6.60
C LEU A 34 1.11 7.32 6.04
N GLY A 35 0.13 6.67 6.66
CA GLY A 35 -1.29 6.82 6.35
C GLY A 35 -1.95 5.63 5.65
N LEU A 36 -1.26 4.50 5.47
CA LEU A 36 -1.92 3.26 5.05
C LEU A 36 -2.92 2.83 6.14
N ARG A 37 -4.16 2.59 5.74
CA ARG A 37 -5.24 2.14 6.63
C ARG A 37 -5.86 0.87 6.07
N GLY A 38 -6.64 0.18 6.90
CA GLY A 38 -7.48 -0.94 6.46
C GLY A 38 -6.75 -2.27 6.19
N MET A 39 -5.43 -2.30 6.32
CA MET A 39 -4.65 -3.54 6.18
C MET A 39 -3.91 -3.85 7.48
N ASP A 40 -4.48 -4.72 8.31
CA ASP A 40 -4.00 -4.98 9.69
C ASP A 40 -2.87 -6.00 9.78
N ASP A 41 -2.75 -6.90 8.80
CA ASP A 41 -1.64 -7.86 8.71
C ASP A 41 -1.31 -8.32 7.27
N PRO A 42 -0.91 -7.41 6.36
CA PRO A 42 -0.50 -7.81 5.03
C PRO A 42 1.02 -8.02 4.94
N PHE A 43 1.41 -8.99 4.13
CA PHE A 43 2.76 -9.08 3.62
C PHE A 43 2.86 -8.30 2.31
N LEU A 44 3.44 -7.10 2.37
CA LEU A 44 3.59 -6.20 1.22
C LEU A 44 5.02 -6.28 0.69
N CYS A 45 5.18 -6.64 -0.58
CA CYS A 45 6.46 -6.59 -1.29
C CYS A 45 6.81 -5.17 -1.78
N ALA A 46 8.00 -5.03 -2.37
CA ALA A 46 8.51 -3.75 -2.83
C ALA A 46 7.77 -3.22 -4.06
N ARG A 47 7.85 -1.90 -4.26
CA ARG A 47 7.37 -1.16 -5.44
C ARG A 47 5.86 -1.28 -5.68
N ILE A 48 5.07 -1.55 -4.64
CA ILE A 48 3.61 -1.45 -4.73
C ILE A 48 3.20 0.01 -4.94
N SER A 49 2.19 0.21 -5.78
CA SER A 49 1.60 1.51 -6.05
C SER A 49 0.13 1.47 -5.67
N LEU A 50 -0.19 2.16 -4.56
CA LEU A 50 -1.55 2.29 -4.07
C LEU A 50 -2.00 3.73 -4.31
N ALA A 51 -2.87 3.94 -5.30
CA ALA A 51 -3.42 5.26 -5.57
C ALA A 51 -4.16 5.78 -4.33
N GLY A 52 -4.08 7.10 -4.10
CA GLY A 52 -4.61 7.71 -2.88
C GLY A 52 -3.94 7.20 -1.58
N GLN A 53 -2.76 6.57 -1.66
CA GLN A 53 -2.04 5.98 -0.52
C GLN A 53 -2.84 4.87 0.20
N GLY A 54 -3.66 4.13 -0.56
CA GLY A 54 -4.40 2.98 -0.03
C GLY A 54 -5.50 3.34 0.96
N GLN A 55 -6.00 4.58 0.97
CA GLN A 55 -7.08 5.01 1.88
C GLN A 55 -8.37 4.22 1.70
N ASN A 56 -8.60 3.67 0.50
CA ASN A 56 -9.78 2.89 0.13
C ASN A 56 -9.49 1.38 -0.02
N LEU A 57 -8.33 0.94 0.46
CA LEU A 57 -7.93 -0.47 0.44
C LEU A 57 -8.13 -1.09 1.82
N THR A 58 -8.85 -2.20 1.87
CA THR A 58 -8.98 -3.03 3.09
C THR A 58 -8.55 -4.47 2.80
N SER A 59 -8.05 -5.17 3.82
CA SER A 59 -7.65 -6.57 3.69
C SER A 59 -8.04 -7.39 4.92
N GLY A 60 -8.51 -8.63 4.69
CA GLY A 60 -8.54 -9.65 5.74
C GLY A 60 -7.13 -10.10 6.16
N PRO A 61 -7.02 -10.89 7.23
CA PRO A 61 -5.73 -11.42 7.70
C PRO A 61 -5.09 -12.34 6.66
N GLY A 62 -3.76 -12.46 6.72
CA GLY A 62 -3.00 -13.40 5.89
C GLY A 62 -2.87 -13.00 4.41
N CYS A 63 -3.11 -11.74 4.06
CA CYS A 63 -2.97 -11.30 2.66
C CYS A 63 -1.50 -11.13 2.27
N PHE A 64 -1.17 -11.53 1.05
CA PHE A 64 0.16 -11.35 0.45
C PHE A 64 0.03 -10.58 -0.86
N VAL A 65 0.71 -9.43 -0.95
CA VAL A 65 0.73 -8.59 -2.15
C VAL A 65 2.16 -8.54 -2.68
N ASN A 66 2.37 -9.14 -3.84
CA ASN A 66 3.70 -9.23 -4.44
C ASN A 66 4.15 -7.88 -5.04
N GLY A 67 5.39 -7.85 -5.53
CA GLY A 67 6.04 -6.62 -5.97
C GLY A 67 5.38 -6.03 -7.21
N GLU A 68 5.50 -4.71 -7.33
CA GLU A 68 5.05 -3.95 -8.50
C GLU A 68 3.53 -4.03 -8.78
N VAL A 69 2.73 -4.42 -7.79
CA VAL A 69 1.26 -4.39 -7.88
C VAL A 69 0.76 -2.95 -7.91
N TYR A 70 -0.19 -2.67 -8.79
CA TYR A 70 -0.93 -1.41 -8.85
C TYR A 70 -2.38 -1.61 -8.43
N ILE A 71 -2.84 -0.77 -7.50
CA ILE A 71 -4.24 -0.72 -7.07
C ILE A 71 -4.72 0.72 -7.22
N GLU A 72 -5.77 0.91 -8.04
CA GLU A 72 -6.42 2.19 -8.24
C GLU A 72 -7.09 2.70 -6.93
N GLY A 73 -7.44 3.99 -6.89
CA GLY A 73 -7.93 4.66 -5.70
C GLY A 73 -9.38 4.36 -5.33
N GLY A 74 -10.11 3.55 -6.09
CA GLY A 74 -11.48 3.14 -5.73
C GLY A 74 -11.52 2.16 -4.55
N PRO A 75 -12.72 1.86 -4.04
CA PRO A 75 -12.89 0.93 -2.93
C PRO A 75 -12.49 -0.50 -3.34
N VAL A 76 -11.47 -1.05 -2.67
CA VAL A 76 -11.02 -2.43 -2.85
C VAL A 76 -11.00 -3.14 -1.50
N ARG A 77 -11.63 -4.32 -1.43
CA ARG A 77 -11.61 -5.19 -0.25
C ARG A 77 -11.02 -6.54 -0.62
N LEU A 78 -9.84 -6.83 -0.08
CA LEU A 78 -9.25 -8.16 -0.13
C LEU A 78 -9.84 -9.01 1.00
N GLY A 79 -10.23 -10.25 0.68
CA GLY A 79 -10.70 -11.22 1.66
C GLY A 79 -9.60 -11.72 2.60
N THR A 80 -9.83 -12.86 3.25
CA THR A 80 -8.81 -13.54 4.06
C THR A 80 -7.93 -14.42 3.16
N ASN A 81 -6.63 -14.50 3.41
CA ASN A 81 -5.67 -15.34 2.68
C ASN A 81 -5.66 -15.08 1.16
N VAL A 82 -5.76 -13.83 0.73
CA VAL A 82 -5.66 -13.44 -0.69
C VAL A 82 -4.19 -13.26 -1.09
N TYR A 83 -3.80 -13.86 -2.21
CA TYR A 83 -2.47 -13.75 -2.79
C TYR A 83 -2.55 -13.04 -4.14
N ILE A 84 -1.83 -11.95 -4.28
CA ILE A 84 -1.75 -11.18 -5.53
C ILE A 84 -0.35 -11.37 -6.13
N GLY A 85 -0.30 -11.86 -7.36
CA GLY A 85 0.93 -12.07 -8.11
C GLY A 85 1.67 -10.76 -8.48
N PRO A 86 2.94 -10.85 -8.91
CA PRO A 86 3.74 -9.68 -9.25
C PRO A 86 3.14 -8.95 -10.46
N ARG A 87 3.19 -7.61 -10.45
CA ARG A 87 2.70 -6.75 -11.54
C ARG A 87 1.20 -6.90 -11.85
N ALA A 88 0.42 -7.44 -10.94
CA ALA A 88 -1.04 -7.42 -11.07
C ALA A 88 -1.56 -5.98 -10.98
N MET A 89 -2.66 -5.73 -11.66
CA MET A 89 -3.33 -4.43 -11.68
C MET A 89 -4.80 -4.60 -11.29
N ILE A 90 -5.25 -3.84 -10.29
CA ILE A 90 -6.65 -3.78 -9.87
C ILE A 90 -7.18 -2.40 -10.24
N LEU A 91 -8.12 -2.37 -11.18
CA LEU A 91 -8.84 -1.18 -11.62
C LEU A 91 -10.29 -1.25 -11.13
N THR A 92 -10.81 -0.09 -10.77
CA THR A 92 -12.13 0.16 -10.17
C THR A 92 -12.93 1.20 -10.96
N SER A 93 -12.29 1.97 -11.84
CA SER A 93 -12.95 2.85 -12.79
C SER A 93 -13.64 2.05 -13.90
N THR A 94 -14.83 2.51 -14.27
CA THR A 94 -15.67 2.00 -15.36
C THR A 94 -15.91 3.09 -16.38
#